data_AF-H1BDV0-F1
#
_entry.id   AF-H1BDV0-F1
#
_cell.length_a   1.000
_cell.length_b   1.000
_cell.length_c   1.000
_cell.angle_alpha   90.00
_cell.angle_beta   90.00
_cell.angle_gamma   90.00
#
_symmetry.space_group_name_H-M   'P 1'
#
loop_
_entity.id
_entity.type
_entity.pdbx_description
1 polymer ?
#
loop_
_entity_poly.entity_id
_entity_poly.type
_entity_poly.pdbx_seq_one_letter_code
_entity_poly.pdbx_strand_id
1 'polypeptide(L)'
;MKEEMSLHEWIYNYIEEAIRFGIFRQGEKLPTISQFAERFQVSRRPVIHAFKLLEEHHYIEMSRGRHSRLTLGLNEEECRENCIQFFLERKYAVQDLCEIRNILLPDLFTQALCLLKEEQYAAIHKSIDQMQGERTVVAFVETVLSVFGNPLVCCLYMEVAIFGRLSFYEKIKDSMVLQGIRAHSDTTKVHAFIDAIHQKQLTHQDIYEITKKYFVDDSRKTQECYAKLPQRKPERKVSFRWNIYRGRPRQIYNIASSLLKDIIYQIYPVESRLPRVLDLCEIYQVSEPTLRRAMSILQATGVIQPIGGKGMKVIQCEENRIHEMLEDNGVRERVIEGMQCLQILQLTCQAFTTMSFTSMVQRHEQLQQALSNTEITSINWVRLICEYCDSIMDVNKQESLKSIFEELKQHILWVYPFICHLDKERYQSIFCHTFDVLRYAMKTRDGQLYVSEMKYLFYLVLEEVRSQLEYAGVKEAKDLKMISFRMDI
;
A
#
# COMPACT_ATOMS: atom_id res chain seq x y z
N MET A 1 2.51 -10.48 17.02
CA MET A 1 1.52 -9.44 16.62
C MET A 1 2.26 -8.13 16.44
N LYS A 2 2.15 -7.50 15.27
CA LYS A 2 2.77 -6.21 14.94
C LYS A 2 1.99 -5.10 15.69
N GLU A 3 2.65 -4.24 16.47
CA GLU A 3 2.01 -3.04 17.04
C GLU A 3 1.79 -2.04 15.89
N GLU A 4 0.53 -1.88 15.47
CA GLU A 4 0.12 -0.87 14.49
C GLU A 4 0.00 0.49 15.18
N MET A 5 0.71 1.48 14.66
CA MET A 5 0.71 2.86 15.18
C MET A 5 -0.62 3.55 14.88
N SER A 6 -1.22 4.19 15.89
CA SER A 6 -2.47 4.93 15.76
C SER A 6 -2.26 6.33 15.16
N LEU A 7 -3.33 6.95 14.64
CA LEU A 7 -3.26 8.27 14.00
C LEU A 7 -2.68 9.38 14.89
N HIS A 8 -2.96 9.36 16.19
CA HIS A 8 -2.43 10.39 17.09
C HIS A 8 -0.96 10.15 17.44
N GLU A 9 -0.52 8.89 17.51
CA GLU A 9 0.90 8.54 17.63
C GLU A 9 1.69 8.93 16.37
N TRP A 10 1.10 8.75 15.18
CA TRP A 10 1.70 9.24 13.93
C TRP A 10 1.87 10.76 13.94
N ILE A 11 0.82 11.52 14.32
CA ILE A 11 0.89 12.99 14.43
C ILE A 11 1.92 13.41 15.49
N TYR A 12 1.95 12.73 16.63
CA TYR A 12 2.92 12.96 17.69
C TYR A 12 4.35 12.76 17.18
N ASN A 13 4.65 11.61 16.55
CA ASN A 13 5.96 11.29 15.99
C ASN A 13 6.39 12.31 14.94
N TYR A 14 5.49 12.74 14.06
CA TYR A 14 5.77 13.77 13.06
C TYR A 14 6.22 15.09 13.70
N ILE A 15 5.50 15.55 14.74
CA ILE A 15 5.83 16.81 15.42
C ILE A 15 7.12 16.66 16.23
N GLU A 16 7.29 15.52 16.91
CA GLU A 16 8.52 15.21 17.65
C GLU A 16 9.75 15.21 16.73
N GLU A 17 9.68 14.59 15.55
CA GLU A 17 10.75 14.59 14.55
C GLU A 17 11.09 16.01 14.09
N ALA A 18 10.07 16.82 13.78
CA ALA A 18 10.26 18.22 13.40
C ALA A 18 10.97 19.03 14.49
N ILE A 19 10.62 18.80 15.76
CA ILE A 19 11.29 19.41 16.91
C ILE A 19 12.75 18.95 16.99
N ARG A 20 13.00 17.63 16.92
CA ARG A 20 14.34 17.04 17.04
C ARG A 20 15.30 17.48 15.95
N PHE A 21 14.79 17.81 14.77
CA PHE A 21 15.58 18.32 13.65
C PHE A 21 15.82 19.84 13.72
N GLY A 22 15.24 20.52 14.71
CA GLY A 22 15.41 21.96 14.91
C GLY A 22 14.57 22.83 13.98
N ILE A 23 13.44 22.31 13.46
CA ILE A 23 12.48 23.11 12.67
C ILE A 23 11.84 24.19 13.55
N PHE A 24 11.65 23.89 14.84
CA PHE A 24 11.18 24.82 15.86
C PHE A 24 12.27 25.06 16.89
N ARG A 25 12.45 26.31 17.31
CA ARG A 25 13.44 26.70 18.33
C ARG A 25 12.80 26.82 19.71
N GLN A 26 13.64 26.72 20.75
CA GLN A 26 13.18 26.89 22.13
C GLN A 26 12.45 28.22 22.30
N GLY A 27 11.31 28.18 22.97
CA GLY A 27 10.49 29.37 23.21
C GLY A 27 9.61 29.79 22.04
N GLU A 28 9.76 29.20 20.85
CA GLU A 28 8.86 29.45 19.72
C GLU A 28 7.48 28.82 19.96
N LYS A 29 6.47 29.44 19.35
CA LYS A 29 5.11 28.91 19.33
C LYS A 29 4.99 27.88 18.23
N LEU A 30 4.54 26.67 18.56
CA LEU A 30 4.15 25.71 17.53
C LEU A 30 2.85 26.17 16.84
N PRO A 31 2.60 25.71 15.60
CA PRO A 31 1.29 25.84 14.98
C PRO A 31 0.19 25.31 15.91
N THR A 32 -0.95 25.98 15.89
CA THR A 32 -2.10 25.62 16.73
C THR A 32 -2.67 24.25 16.35
N ILE A 33 -3.40 23.64 17.28
CA ILE A 33 -4.15 22.40 17.05
C ILE A 33 -5.02 22.49 15.79
N SER A 34 -5.65 23.65 15.54
CA SER A 34 -6.48 23.86 14.34
C SER A 34 -5.64 23.88 13.07
N GLN A 35 -4.48 24.53 13.08
CA GLN A 35 -3.58 24.58 11.94
C GLN A 35 -2.98 23.20 11.62
N PHE A 36 -2.62 22.40 12.63
CA PHE A 36 -2.20 21.01 12.40
C PHE A 36 -3.36 20.12 11.93
N ALA A 37 -4.55 20.26 12.51
CA ALA A 37 -5.73 19.51 12.08
C ALA A 37 -6.07 19.79 10.61
N GLU A 38 -6.02 21.06 10.20
CA GLU A 38 -6.17 21.47 8.80
C GLU A 38 -5.05 20.93 7.92
N ARG A 39 -3.78 21.07 8.36
CA ARG A 39 -2.61 20.59 7.63
C ARG A 39 -2.67 19.09 7.35
N PHE A 40 -3.07 18.29 8.34
CA PHE A 40 -3.20 16.84 8.21
C PHE A 40 -4.57 16.39 7.68
N GLN A 41 -5.51 17.32 7.44
CA GLN A 41 -6.90 17.04 7.05
C GLN A 41 -7.62 16.07 8.00
N VAL A 42 -7.42 16.24 9.31
CA VAL A 42 -8.03 15.41 10.36
C VAL A 42 -8.91 16.23 11.28
N SER A 43 -9.79 15.55 12.03
CA SER A 43 -10.47 16.21 13.15
C SER A 43 -9.46 16.70 14.21
N ARG A 44 -9.83 17.68 15.04
CA ARG A 44 -8.94 18.21 16.09
C ARG A 44 -8.56 17.17 17.15
N ARG A 45 -9.36 16.11 17.34
CA ARG A 45 -9.19 15.12 18.43
C ARG A 45 -7.82 14.41 18.39
N PRO A 46 -7.41 13.74 17.30
CA PRO A 46 -6.07 13.15 17.19
C PRO A 46 -4.94 14.11 17.49
N VAL A 47 -5.03 15.36 17.01
CA VAL A 47 -4.01 16.40 17.27
C VAL A 47 -3.96 16.80 18.74
N ILE A 48 -5.12 16.92 19.41
CA ILE A 48 -5.18 17.17 20.86
C ILE A 48 -4.46 16.05 21.62
N HIS A 49 -4.68 14.79 21.26
CA HIS A 49 -3.99 13.66 21.90
C HIS A 49 -2.49 13.70 21.66
N ALA A 50 -2.05 14.00 20.43
CA ALA A 50 -0.63 14.17 20.12
C ALA A 50 0.02 15.29 20.94
N PHE A 51 -0.67 16.43 21.11
CA PHE A 51 -0.18 17.55 21.92
C PHE A 51 -0.08 17.20 23.42
N LYS A 52 -1.02 16.39 23.94
CA LYS A 52 -0.91 15.88 25.32
C LYS A 52 0.31 15.01 25.50
N LEU A 53 0.59 14.10 24.56
CA LEU A 53 1.81 13.28 24.58
C LEU A 53 3.08 14.15 24.51
N LEU A 54 3.09 15.19 23.68
CA LEU A 54 4.22 16.14 23.61
C LEU A 54 4.43 16.89 24.94
N GLU A 55 3.36 17.25 25.64
CA GLU A 55 3.42 17.90 26.96
C GLU A 55 3.87 16.92 28.06
N GLU A 56 3.31 15.71 28.07
CA GLU A 56 3.69 14.62 28.99
C GLU A 56 5.18 14.24 28.85
N HIS A 57 5.70 14.24 27.62
CA HIS A 57 7.12 14.00 27.33
C HIS A 57 7.99 15.28 27.40
N HIS A 58 7.44 16.39 27.91
CA HIS A 58 8.13 17.65 28.16
C HIS A 58 8.74 18.36 26.93
N TYR A 59 8.23 18.10 25.72
CA TYR A 59 8.61 18.82 24.52
C TYR A 59 8.01 20.23 24.45
N ILE A 60 6.80 20.40 24.99
CA ILE A 60 6.04 21.65 24.94
C ILE A 60 5.44 21.99 26.30
N GLU A 61 5.19 23.27 26.53
CA GLU A 61 4.35 23.78 27.62
C GLU A 61 3.06 24.35 27.03
N MET A 62 1.90 23.92 27.56
CA MET A 62 0.60 24.43 27.14
C MET A 62 0.15 25.57 28.05
N SER A 63 0.09 26.79 27.52
CA SER A 63 -0.55 27.91 28.22
C SER A 63 -2.08 27.81 28.09
N ARG A 64 -2.81 27.97 29.20
CA ARG A 64 -4.29 27.83 29.36
C ARG A 64 -5.10 28.19 28.10
N GLY A 65 -5.17 27.24 27.15
CA GLY A 65 -6.13 27.16 26.06
C GLY A 65 -5.76 27.66 24.66
N ARG A 66 -4.57 28.23 24.35
CA ARG A 66 -4.35 28.77 22.97
C ARG A 66 -2.96 28.61 22.34
N HIS A 67 -1.88 28.57 23.12
CA HIS A 67 -0.53 28.51 22.55
C HIS A 67 0.34 27.50 23.29
N SER A 68 0.92 26.59 22.53
CA SER A 68 2.00 25.69 22.95
C SER A 68 3.34 26.35 22.67
N ARG A 69 4.21 26.38 23.67
CA ARG A 69 5.58 26.87 23.52
C ARG A 69 6.53 25.69 23.59
N LEU A 70 7.53 25.65 22.69
CA LEU A 70 8.56 24.62 22.76
C LEU A 70 9.43 24.83 24.01
N THR A 71 9.50 23.83 24.89
CA THR A 71 10.33 23.84 26.10
C THR A 71 11.71 23.26 25.85
N LEU A 72 11.81 22.27 24.96
CA LEU A 72 13.06 21.64 24.60
C LEU A 72 14.00 22.63 23.88
N GLY A 73 15.19 22.82 24.43
CA GLY A 73 16.25 23.64 23.84
C GLY A 73 17.36 22.79 23.29
N LEU A 74 17.20 22.32 22.05
CA LEU A 74 18.28 21.65 21.32
C LEU A 74 19.19 22.70 20.68
N ASN A 75 20.49 22.53 20.83
CA ASN A 75 21.47 23.31 20.08
C ASN A 75 21.61 22.74 18.64
N GLU A 76 22.33 23.47 17.77
CA GLU A 76 22.47 23.10 16.36
C GLU A 76 23.19 21.76 16.15
N GLU A 77 24.12 21.40 17.05
CA GLU A 77 24.88 20.16 17.00
C GLU A 77 24.00 18.96 17.38
N GLU A 78 23.19 19.09 18.43
CA GLU A 78 22.20 18.08 18.83
C GLU A 78 21.16 17.85 17.73
N CYS A 79 20.63 18.92 17.13
CA CYS A 79 19.70 18.81 15.99
C CYS A 79 20.36 18.10 14.80
N ARG A 80 21.63 18.42 14.52
CA ARG A 80 22.40 17.79 13.44
C ARG A 80 22.61 16.30 13.72
N GLU A 81 22.99 15.92 14.93
CA GLU A 81 23.18 14.52 15.31
C GLU A 81 21.86 13.73 15.25
N ASN A 82 20.75 14.31 15.72
CA ASN A 82 19.41 13.72 15.58
C ASN A 82 19.05 13.45 14.11
N CYS A 83 19.28 14.41 13.22
CA CYS A 83 19.09 14.22 11.78
C CYS A 83 19.97 13.06 11.27
N ILE A 84 21.27 13.12 11.54
CA ILE A 84 22.23 12.09 11.10
C ILE A 84 21.76 10.71 11.55
N GLN A 85 21.40 10.55 12.82
CA GLN A 85 20.93 9.29 13.38
C GLN A 85 19.66 8.81 12.68
N PHE A 86 18.64 9.67 12.54
CA PHE A 86 17.38 9.32 11.87
C PHE A 86 17.58 8.76 10.46
N PHE A 87 18.46 9.38 9.67
CA PHE A 87 18.74 8.93 8.31
C PHE A 87 19.69 7.73 8.27
N LEU A 88 20.66 7.63 9.19
CA LEU A 88 21.51 6.45 9.33
C LEU A 88 20.69 5.20 9.62
N GLU A 89 19.70 5.27 10.52
CA GLU A 89 18.80 4.16 10.86
C GLU A 89 18.04 3.60 9.65
N ARG A 90 17.75 4.46 8.67
CA ARG A 90 17.00 4.12 7.45
C ARG A 90 17.88 3.82 6.24
N LYS A 91 19.20 4.06 6.31
CA LYS A 91 20.13 3.99 5.17
C LYS A 91 20.00 2.72 4.33
N TYR A 92 19.95 1.56 4.99
CA TYR A 92 19.83 0.27 4.30
C TYR A 92 18.46 0.06 3.65
N ALA A 93 17.38 0.42 4.35
CA ALA A 93 16.03 0.31 3.81
C ALA A 93 15.81 1.26 2.64
N VAL A 94 16.41 2.45 2.65
CA VAL A 94 16.34 3.40 1.53
C VAL A 94 17.13 2.92 0.32
N GLN A 95 18.29 2.29 0.54
CA GLN A 95 19.04 1.68 -0.55
C GLN A 95 18.23 0.57 -1.23
N ASP A 96 17.64 -0.32 -0.44
CA ASP A 96 16.73 -1.39 -0.89
C ASP A 96 15.51 -0.82 -1.64
N LEU A 97 14.86 0.20 -1.06
CA LEU A 97 13.68 0.84 -1.63
C LEU A 97 13.96 1.57 -2.94
N CYS A 98 15.17 2.11 -3.15
CA CYS A 98 15.56 2.75 -4.41
C CYS A 98 15.50 1.77 -5.59
N GLU A 99 15.83 0.49 -5.38
CA GLU A 99 15.70 -0.54 -6.41
C GLU A 99 14.23 -0.72 -6.80
N ILE A 100 13.36 -0.90 -5.80
CA ILE A 100 11.92 -1.08 -6.00
C ILE A 100 11.29 0.15 -6.64
N ARG A 101 11.70 1.36 -6.24
CA ARG A 101 11.24 2.61 -6.83
C ARG A 101 11.51 2.69 -8.34
N ASN A 102 12.71 2.26 -8.75
CA ASN A 102 13.13 2.29 -10.16
C ASN A 102 12.39 1.27 -11.04
N ILE A 103 11.72 0.29 -10.43
CA ILE A 103 10.89 -0.70 -11.13
C ILE A 103 9.41 -0.28 -11.11
N LEU A 104 8.91 0.09 -9.93
CA LEU A 104 7.50 0.39 -9.69
C LEU A 104 7.04 1.70 -10.33
N LEU A 105 7.74 2.80 -10.06
CA LEU A 105 7.24 4.14 -10.39
C LEU A 105 7.24 4.46 -11.89
N PRO A 106 8.24 4.05 -12.70
CA PRO A 106 8.23 4.37 -14.12
C PRO A 106 7.01 3.81 -14.85
N ASP A 107 6.70 2.53 -14.63
CA ASP A 107 5.57 1.86 -15.27
C ASP A 107 4.24 2.47 -14.79
N LEU A 108 4.09 2.65 -13.46
CA LEU A 108 2.89 3.25 -12.87
C LEU A 108 2.61 4.67 -13.40
N PHE A 109 3.62 5.54 -13.45
CA PHE A 109 3.44 6.90 -13.96
C PHE A 109 3.22 6.93 -15.46
N THR A 110 3.88 6.05 -16.22
CA THR A 110 3.64 5.95 -17.67
C THR A 110 2.18 5.63 -17.95
N GLN A 111 1.65 4.60 -17.28
CA GLN A 111 0.24 4.22 -17.37
C GLN A 111 -0.68 5.37 -16.96
N ALA A 112 -0.37 6.08 -15.87
CA ALA A 112 -1.17 7.21 -15.39
C ALA A 112 -1.20 8.38 -16.41
N LEU A 113 -0.02 8.76 -16.91
CA LEU A 113 0.16 9.83 -17.88
C LEU A 113 -0.59 9.55 -19.18
N CYS A 114 -0.61 8.28 -19.63
CA CYS A 114 -1.36 7.87 -20.82
C CYS A 114 -2.89 7.91 -20.63
N LEU A 115 -3.38 7.99 -19.38
CA LEU A 115 -4.81 7.98 -19.04
C LEU A 115 -5.35 9.37 -18.64
N LEU A 116 -4.50 10.40 -18.67
CA LEU A 116 -4.92 11.78 -18.35
C LEU A 116 -6.02 12.27 -19.30
N LYS A 117 -6.96 13.04 -18.75
CA LYS A 117 -8.01 13.75 -19.50
C LYS A 117 -7.77 15.25 -19.39
N GLU A 118 -8.52 16.02 -20.20
CA GLU A 118 -8.40 17.49 -20.27
C GLU A 118 -8.42 18.19 -18.90
N GLU A 119 -9.31 17.76 -18.00
CA GLU A 119 -9.40 18.32 -16.65
C GLU A 119 -8.12 18.08 -15.84
N GLN A 120 -7.53 16.89 -15.94
CA GLN A 120 -6.27 16.58 -15.26
C GLN A 120 -5.09 17.35 -15.88
N TYR A 121 -5.02 17.50 -17.20
CA TYR A 121 -3.99 18.33 -17.84
C TYR A 121 -4.06 19.76 -17.29
N ALA A 122 -5.22 20.40 -17.32
CA ALA A 122 -5.38 21.76 -16.79
C ALA A 122 -4.98 21.87 -15.30
N ALA A 123 -5.37 20.90 -14.47
CA ALA A 123 -5.00 20.85 -13.05
C ALA A 123 -3.49 20.63 -12.83
N ILE A 124 -2.85 19.81 -13.68
CA ILE A 124 -1.41 19.59 -13.68
C ILE A 124 -0.66 20.88 -14.01
N HIS A 125 -1.04 21.59 -15.09
CA HIS A 125 -0.41 22.86 -15.45
C HIS A 125 -0.50 23.88 -14.31
N LYS A 126 -1.69 24.02 -13.71
CA LYS A 126 -1.88 24.87 -12.53
C LYS A 126 -0.98 24.46 -11.36
N SER A 127 -0.83 23.16 -11.12
CA SER A 127 0.02 22.64 -10.04
C SER A 127 1.51 22.91 -10.30
N ILE A 128 1.93 22.82 -11.56
CA ILE A 128 3.29 23.15 -12.01
C ILE A 128 3.58 24.65 -11.83
N ASP A 129 2.68 25.54 -12.27
CA ASP A 129 2.82 26.99 -12.12
C ASP A 129 2.91 27.41 -10.64
N GLN A 130 2.21 26.67 -9.78
CA GLN A 130 2.18 26.91 -8.35
C GLN A 130 3.30 26.20 -7.59
N MET A 131 4.23 25.49 -8.26
CA MET A 131 5.26 24.69 -7.59
C MET A 131 6.16 25.51 -6.65
N GLN A 132 5.86 25.43 -5.36
CA GLN A 132 6.62 26.00 -4.25
C GLN A 132 6.76 24.95 -3.16
N GLY A 133 7.85 24.19 -3.20
CA GLY A 133 8.15 23.16 -2.20
C GLY A 133 7.32 21.88 -2.34
N GLU A 134 7.21 21.14 -1.24
CA GLU A 134 6.73 19.75 -1.24
C GLU A 134 5.23 19.62 -1.49
N ARG A 135 4.43 20.51 -0.89
CA ARG A 135 2.97 20.46 -0.95
C ARG A 135 2.45 20.50 -2.39
N THR A 136 3.13 21.24 -3.25
CA THR A 136 2.75 21.41 -4.66
C THR A 136 3.23 20.26 -5.54
N VAL A 137 4.33 19.58 -5.16
CA VAL A 137 4.75 18.33 -5.82
C VAL A 137 3.79 17.19 -5.48
N VAL A 138 3.33 17.11 -4.24
CA VAL A 138 2.31 16.13 -3.81
C VAL A 138 1.02 16.35 -4.58
N ALA A 139 0.53 17.59 -4.69
CA ALA A 139 -0.69 17.91 -5.45
C ALA A 139 -0.57 17.55 -6.95
N PHE A 140 0.60 17.79 -7.56
CA PHE A 140 0.89 17.34 -8.93
C PHE A 140 0.75 15.81 -9.05
N VAL A 141 1.39 15.05 -8.15
CA VAL A 141 1.36 13.59 -8.19
C VAL A 141 -0.04 13.03 -7.89
N GLU A 142 -0.74 13.59 -6.90
CA GLU A 142 -2.13 13.26 -6.61
C GLU A 142 -3.00 13.43 -7.86
N THR A 143 -2.82 14.53 -8.60
CA THR A 143 -3.56 14.79 -9.84
C THR A 143 -3.24 13.74 -10.91
N VAL A 144 -1.97 13.42 -11.12
CA VAL A 144 -1.55 12.40 -12.11
C VAL A 144 -2.12 11.03 -11.76
N LEU A 145 -1.99 10.58 -10.51
CA LEU A 145 -2.43 9.25 -10.07
C LEU A 145 -3.94 9.15 -9.86
N SER A 146 -4.66 10.28 -9.78
CA SER A 146 -6.13 10.31 -9.63
C SER A 146 -6.87 9.61 -10.77
N VAL A 147 -6.26 9.47 -11.95
CA VAL A 147 -6.83 8.80 -13.12
C VAL A 147 -7.24 7.34 -12.85
N PHE A 148 -6.63 6.69 -11.86
CA PHE A 148 -6.95 5.32 -11.49
C PHE A 148 -8.18 5.21 -10.58
N GLY A 149 -8.64 6.32 -10.00
CA GLY A 149 -9.72 6.30 -9.00
C GLY A 149 -9.37 5.50 -7.74
N ASN A 150 -8.07 5.25 -7.53
CA ASN A 150 -7.59 4.40 -6.45
C ASN A 150 -6.69 5.19 -5.49
N PRO A 151 -7.19 5.52 -4.29
CA PRO A 151 -6.44 6.30 -3.33
C PRO A 151 -5.21 5.55 -2.78
N LEU A 152 -5.20 4.21 -2.78
CA LEU A 152 -4.05 3.43 -2.31
C LEU A 152 -2.85 3.57 -3.25
N VAL A 153 -3.06 3.86 -4.54
CA VAL A 153 -1.96 4.11 -5.49
C VAL A 153 -1.17 5.36 -5.07
N CYS A 154 -1.88 6.44 -4.74
CA CYS A 154 -1.24 7.65 -4.23
C CYS A 154 -0.59 7.41 -2.86
N CYS A 155 -1.27 6.69 -1.95
CA CYS A 155 -0.68 6.34 -0.65
C CYS A 155 0.63 5.55 -0.81
N LEU A 156 0.66 4.55 -1.71
CA LEU A 156 1.86 3.78 -2.02
C LEU A 156 2.97 4.67 -2.58
N TYR A 157 2.66 5.57 -3.52
CA TYR A 157 3.62 6.54 -4.02
C TYR A 157 4.22 7.36 -2.87
N MET A 158 3.38 7.91 -2.00
CA MET A 158 3.82 8.78 -0.91
C MET A 158 4.77 8.05 0.03
N GLU A 159 4.44 6.81 0.42
CA GLU A 159 5.28 5.98 1.28
C GLU A 159 6.63 5.65 0.59
N VAL A 160 6.60 5.19 -0.66
CA VAL A 160 7.83 4.84 -1.41
C VAL A 160 8.69 6.07 -1.74
N ALA A 161 8.06 7.23 -1.99
CA ALA A 161 8.75 8.44 -2.37
C ALA A 161 9.34 9.18 -1.16
N ILE A 162 8.65 9.22 -0.02
CA ILE A 162 9.00 10.11 1.10
C ILE A 162 9.85 9.40 2.17
N PHE A 163 9.71 8.08 2.35
CA PHE A 163 10.35 7.32 3.44
C PHE A 163 11.86 7.62 3.61
N GLY A 164 12.57 7.87 2.51
CA GLY A 164 14.01 8.08 2.48
C GLY A 164 14.49 9.44 2.04
N ARG A 165 13.67 10.51 2.04
CA ARG A 165 14.10 11.78 1.43
C ARG A 165 14.80 12.73 2.42
N LEU A 166 16.11 12.52 2.59
CA LEU A 166 17.04 13.42 3.29
C LEU A 166 17.13 14.83 2.66
N SER A 167 16.98 14.93 1.34
CA SER A 167 17.06 16.19 0.58
C SER A 167 15.96 17.20 0.92
N PHE A 168 14.83 16.74 1.48
CA PHE A 168 13.79 17.60 2.01
C PHE A 168 14.25 18.31 3.29
N TYR A 169 14.92 17.59 4.17
CA TYR A 169 15.37 18.12 5.46
C TYR A 169 16.61 19.02 5.36
N GLU A 170 17.56 18.71 4.46
CA GLU A 170 18.68 19.61 4.17
C GLU A 170 18.19 20.99 3.70
N LYS A 171 17.17 21.02 2.83
CA LYS A 171 16.57 22.27 2.36
C LYS A 171 15.69 22.95 3.40
N ILE A 172 15.03 22.23 4.30
CA ILE A 172 14.24 22.83 5.39
C ILE A 172 15.14 23.60 6.37
N LYS A 173 16.36 23.12 6.64
CA LYS A 173 17.31 23.78 7.56
C LYS A 173 17.88 25.08 6.97
N ASP A 174 18.09 25.14 5.65
CA ASP A 174 18.56 26.34 4.94
C ASP A 174 17.42 27.26 4.45
N SER A 175 16.16 26.79 4.41
CA SER A 175 15.03 27.46 3.73
C SER A 175 13.85 27.87 4.63
N MET A 176 14.10 28.36 5.85
CA MET A 176 13.13 29.32 6.45
C MET A 176 12.94 30.57 5.57
N VAL A 177 13.75 30.73 4.53
CA VAL A 177 13.34 31.41 3.30
C VAL A 177 13.01 30.35 2.24
N LEU A 178 11.72 30.07 2.02
CA LEU A 178 11.17 29.40 0.82
C LEU A 178 11.43 30.26 -0.44
N GLN A 179 12.68 30.68 -0.70
CA GLN A 179 13.04 31.32 -1.95
C GLN A 179 13.35 30.22 -2.95
N GLY A 180 12.43 30.08 -3.90
CA GLY A 180 12.47 29.17 -5.04
C GLY A 180 13.63 29.46 -6.00
N ILE A 181 14.87 29.33 -5.53
CA ILE A 181 16.06 29.45 -6.36
C ILE A 181 16.44 28.05 -6.81
N ARG A 182 15.77 27.60 -7.89
CA ARG A 182 16.17 26.60 -8.92
C ARG A 182 14.98 26.01 -9.72
N ALA A 183 13.76 26.54 -9.61
CA ALA A 183 12.57 25.90 -10.20
C ALA A 183 12.28 26.24 -11.68
N HIS A 184 12.63 27.43 -12.18
CA HIS A 184 12.10 27.90 -13.47
C HIS A 184 12.51 27.04 -14.67
N SER A 185 13.75 26.54 -14.75
CA SER A 185 14.21 25.72 -15.89
C SER A 185 13.68 24.28 -15.89
N ASP A 186 13.33 23.74 -14.72
CA ASP A 186 12.73 22.40 -14.60
C ASP A 186 11.21 22.47 -14.85
N THR A 187 10.55 23.54 -14.41
CA THR A 187 9.12 23.78 -14.59
C THR A 187 8.73 23.85 -16.07
N THR A 188 9.47 24.60 -16.90
CA THR A 188 9.24 24.68 -18.35
C THR A 188 9.39 23.33 -19.05
N LYS A 189 10.36 22.50 -18.63
CA LYS A 189 10.56 21.15 -19.19
C LYS A 189 9.42 20.21 -18.81
N VAL A 190 8.92 20.31 -17.58
CA VAL A 190 7.77 19.53 -17.12
C VAL A 190 6.52 19.93 -17.91
N HIS A 191 6.27 21.22 -18.11
CA HIS A 191 5.18 21.67 -18.99
C HIS A 191 5.32 21.11 -20.41
N ALA A 192 6.48 21.29 -21.05
CA ALA A 192 6.70 20.79 -22.40
C ALA A 192 6.52 19.25 -22.51
N PHE A 193 6.91 18.50 -21.48
CA PHE A 193 6.68 17.05 -21.42
C PHE A 193 5.19 16.72 -21.34
N ILE A 194 4.44 17.39 -20.45
CA ILE A 194 3.00 17.20 -20.31
C ILE A 194 2.26 17.62 -21.60
N ASP A 195 2.64 18.74 -22.20
CA ASP A 195 2.11 19.23 -23.48
C ASP A 195 2.37 18.24 -24.62
N ALA A 196 3.56 17.66 -24.69
CA ALA A 196 3.91 16.66 -25.71
C ALA A 196 3.08 15.38 -25.55
N ILE A 197 2.77 14.96 -24.32
CA ILE A 197 1.85 13.84 -24.06
C ILE A 197 0.43 14.22 -24.49
N HIS A 198 -0.05 15.40 -24.07
CA HIS A 198 -1.40 15.89 -24.40
C HIS A 198 -1.62 15.97 -25.91
N GLN A 199 -0.61 16.46 -26.63
CA GLN A 199 -0.59 16.59 -28.09
C GLN A 199 -0.26 15.27 -28.81
N LYS A 200 -0.12 14.15 -28.07
CA LYS A 200 0.18 12.80 -28.59
C LYS A 200 1.45 12.72 -29.45
N GLN A 201 2.45 13.54 -29.11
CA GLN A 201 3.75 13.57 -29.79
C GLN A 201 4.72 12.49 -29.27
N LEU A 202 4.41 11.89 -28.12
CA LEU A 202 5.21 10.84 -27.49
C LEU A 202 4.48 9.50 -27.54
N THR A 203 5.21 8.44 -27.87
CA THR A 203 4.71 7.07 -27.75
C THR A 203 4.74 6.62 -26.29
N HIS A 204 4.05 5.52 -25.96
CA HIS A 204 4.13 4.91 -24.62
C HIS A 204 5.58 4.62 -24.20
N GLN A 205 6.43 4.15 -25.15
CA GLN A 205 7.83 3.86 -24.86
C GLN A 205 8.65 5.13 -24.58
N ASP A 206 8.37 6.23 -25.29
CA ASP A 206 9.04 7.51 -25.04
C ASP A 206 8.72 8.04 -23.63
N ILE A 207 7.44 7.98 -23.25
CA ILE A 207 6.97 8.36 -21.91
C ILE A 207 7.66 7.49 -20.85
N TYR A 208 7.72 6.18 -21.08
CA TYR A 208 8.39 5.25 -20.17
C TYR A 208 9.86 5.56 -19.98
N GLU A 209 10.64 5.75 -21.04
CA GLU A 209 12.08 6.00 -20.93
C GLU A 209 12.38 7.37 -20.27
N ILE A 210 11.60 8.40 -20.57
CA ILE A 210 11.72 9.71 -19.91
C ILE A 210 11.42 9.60 -18.42
N THR A 211 10.31 8.93 -18.06
CA THR A 211 9.88 8.75 -16.67
C THR A 211 10.86 7.87 -15.89
N LYS A 212 11.35 6.80 -16.52
CA LYS A 212 12.39 5.92 -15.96
C LYS A 212 13.68 6.67 -15.67
N LYS A 213 14.15 7.48 -16.63
CA LYS A 213 15.34 8.32 -16.43
C LYS A 213 15.15 9.27 -15.23
N TYR A 214 13.99 9.91 -15.12
CA TYR A 214 13.68 10.79 -13.98
C TYR A 214 13.79 10.06 -12.63
N PHE A 215 13.14 8.90 -12.48
CA PHE A 215 13.16 8.16 -11.21
C PHE A 215 14.53 7.55 -10.89
N VAL A 216 15.28 7.09 -11.90
CA VAL A 216 16.67 6.63 -11.73
C VAL A 216 17.55 7.78 -11.24
N ASP A 217 17.40 8.98 -11.81
CA ASP A 217 18.12 10.17 -11.36
C ASP A 217 17.71 10.60 -9.94
N ASP A 218 16.42 10.50 -9.58
CA ASP A 218 15.95 10.74 -8.20
C ASP A 218 16.56 9.75 -7.20
N SER A 219 16.64 8.46 -7.58
CA SER A 219 17.30 7.39 -6.81
C SER A 219 18.77 7.61 -6.63
N ARG A 220 19.48 7.97 -7.70
CA ARG A 220 20.89 8.33 -7.63
C ARG A 220 21.11 9.51 -6.69
N LYS A 221 20.35 10.60 -6.83
CA LYS A 221 20.46 11.78 -5.94
C LYS A 221 20.17 11.42 -4.49
N THR A 222 19.17 10.57 -4.24
CA THR A 222 18.85 10.09 -2.90
C THR A 222 20.04 9.34 -2.31
N GLN A 223 20.60 8.38 -3.05
CA GLN A 223 21.76 7.61 -2.60
C GLN A 223 23.01 8.49 -2.39
N GLU A 224 23.27 9.46 -3.26
CA GLU A 224 24.35 10.44 -3.11
C GLU A 224 24.21 11.25 -1.82
N CYS A 225 22.99 11.64 -1.42
CA CYS A 225 22.77 12.31 -0.15
C CYS A 225 23.08 11.39 1.04
N TYR A 226 22.65 10.13 1.00
CA TYR A 226 22.96 9.15 2.04
C TYR A 226 24.45 8.76 2.10
N ALA A 227 25.17 8.89 0.99
CA ALA A 227 26.62 8.67 0.94
C ALA A 227 27.42 9.76 1.69
N LYS A 228 26.85 10.96 1.84
CA LYS A 228 27.45 12.07 2.60
C LYS A 228 27.27 11.94 4.11
N LEU A 229 26.36 11.06 4.58
CA LEU A 229 26.19 10.82 6.01
C LEU A 229 27.50 10.26 6.60
N PRO A 230 27.82 10.60 7.87
CA PRO A 230 28.99 10.05 8.55
C PRO A 230 29.05 8.52 8.45
N GLN A 231 30.25 7.98 8.22
CA GLN A 231 30.46 6.53 8.16
C GLN A 231 30.44 5.93 9.56
N ARG A 232 29.23 5.76 10.10
CA ARG A 232 28.94 5.15 11.40
C ARG A 232 27.94 4.01 11.22
N LYS A 233 27.97 3.02 12.12
CA LYS A 233 26.90 2.01 12.18
C LYS A 233 25.67 2.64 12.84
N PRO A 234 24.46 2.45 12.29
CA PRO A 234 23.26 2.94 12.94
C PRO A 234 23.01 2.16 14.23
N GLU A 235 22.49 2.83 15.27
CA GLU A 235 22.20 2.19 16.57
C GLU A 235 21.07 1.16 16.45
N ARG A 236 20.11 1.43 15.56
CA ARG A 236 19.04 0.51 15.18
C ARG A 236 18.77 0.59 13.68
N LYS A 237 18.12 -0.43 13.13
CA LYS A 237 17.68 -0.43 11.73
C LYS A 237 16.18 -0.22 11.66
N VAL A 238 15.76 0.77 10.87
CA VAL A 238 14.35 1.00 10.56
C VAL A 238 14.08 0.43 9.17
N SER A 239 13.20 -0.57 9.11
CA SER A 239 12.74 -1.17 7.85
C SER A 239 11.65 -0.31 7.21
N PHE A 240 11.61 -0.29 5.88
CA PHE A 240 10.47 0.26 5.15
C PHE A 240 9.23 -0.57 5.44
N ARG A 241 8.09 0.11 5.61
CA ARG A 241 6.78 -0.52 5.61
C ARG A 241 5.79 0.34 4.85
N TRP A 242 5.07 -0.26 3.92
CA TRP A 242 3.87 0.37 3.39
C TRP A 242 2.76 0.20 4.42
N ASN A 243 2.11 1.29 4.82
CA ASN A 243 1.03 1.22 5.79
C ASN A 243 -0.26 1.72 5.13
N ILE A 244 -1.25 0.84 4.99
CA ILE A 244 -2.57 1.20 4.47
C ILE A 244 -3.38 1.80 5.63
N TYR A 245 -3.16 3.09 5.90
CA TYR A 245 -3.86 3.79 6.99
C TYR A 245 -5.22 4.32 6.54
N ARG A 246 -6.29 3.69 7.04
CA ARG A 246 -7.64 4.30 7.07
C ARG A 246 -8.31 4.06 8.41
N GLY A 247 -8.01 4.94 9.38
CA GLY A 247 -8.76 5.02 10.64
C GLY A 247 -8.18 4.21 11.79
N ARG A 248 -9.05 3.70 12.67
CA ARG A 248 -8.63 2.98 13.88
C ARG A 248 -8.30 1.53 13.52
N PRO A 249 -7.04 1.07 13.62
CA PRO A 249 -6.73 -0.34 13.44
C PRO A 249 -7.54 -1.16 14.45
N ARG A 250 -8.47 -1.99 13.97
CA ARG A 250 -9.18 -2.94 14.83
C ARG A 250 -8.52 -4.29 14.64
N GLN A 251 -7.65 -4.65 15.60
CA GLN A 251 -7.00 -5.95 15.73
C GLN A 251 -7.91 -7.14 15.41
N ILE A 252 -9.22 -7.01 15.68
CA ILE A 252 -10.25 -7.99 15.37
C ILE A 252 -10.29 -8.37 13.88
N TYR A 253 -10.19 -7.40 12.95
CA TYR A 253 -10.19 -7.73 11.52
C TYR A 253 -8.89 -8.41 11.09
N ASN A 254 -7.75 -8.15 11.76
CA ASN A 254 -6.50 -8.85 11.45
C ASN A 254 -6.59 -10.33 11.87
N ILE A 255 -7.28 -10.62 12.98
CA ILE A 255 -7.59 -12.01 13.40
C ILE A 255 -8.55 -12.67 12.42
N ALA A 256 -9.59 -11.95 11.99
CA ALA A 256 -10.53 -12.44 10.97
C ALA A 256 -9.81 -12.72 9.63
N SER A 257 -8.91 -11.85 9.19
CA SER A 257 -8.01 -12.08 8.04
C SER A 257 -7.16 -13.34 8.21
N SER A 258 -6.64 -13.59 9.41
CA SER A 258 -5.82 -14.79 9.68
C SER A 258 -6.66 -16.07 9.54
N LEU A 259 -7.88 -16.08 10.05
CA LEU A 259 -8.79 -17.21 9.87
C LEU A 259 -9.28 -17.35 8.42
N LEU A 260 -9.54 -16.24 7.71
CA LEU A 260 -9.82 -16.24 6.27
C LEU A 260 -8.67 -16.87 5.47
N LYS A 261 -7.42 -16.51 5.80
CA LYS A 261 -6.24 -17.10 5.18
C LYS A 261 -6.24 -18.63 5.34
N ASP A 262 -6.47 -19.12 6.55
CA ASP A 262 -6.46 -20.57 6.81
C ASP A 262 -7.60 -21.30 6.08
N ILE A 263 -8.74 -20.64 5.88
CA ILE A 263 -9.83 -21.15 5.02
C ILE A 263 -9.41 -21.17 3.54
N ILE A 264 -8.89 -20.05 3.03
CA ILE A 264 -8.47 -19.88 1.63
C ILE A 264 -7.39 -20.91 1.25
N TYR A 265 -6.42 -21.13 2.14
CA TYR A 265 -5.33 -22.10 1.97
C TYR A 265 -5.74 -23.55 2.28
N GLN A 266 -7.02 -23.82 2.53
CA GLN A 266 -7.58 -25.16 2.78
C GLN A 266 -7.04 -25.85 4.04
N ILE A 267 -6.52 -25.09 5.01
CA ILE A 267 -6.27 -25.61 6.37
C ILE A 267 -7.61 -25.92 7.05
N TYR A 268 -8.62 -25.08 6.80
CA TYR A 268 -10.01 -25.32 7.16
C TYR A 268 -10.90 -25.31 5.90
N PRO A 269 -11.02 -26.45 5.18
CA PRO A 269 -11.81 -26.53 3.94
C PRO A 269 -13.28 -26.19 4.14
N VAL A 270 -13.98 -25.82 3.06
CA VAL A 270 -15.43 -25.67 3.06
C VAL A 270 -16.09 -26.98 3.51
N GLU A 271 -17.16 -26.87 4.26
CA GLU A 271 -17.85 -27.96 4.95
C GLU A 271 -17.10 -28.61 6.13
N SER A 272 -15.86 -28.19 6.42
CA SER A 272 -15.12 -28.67 7.59
C SER A 272 -15.52 -27.94 8.88
N ARG A 273 -15.32 -28.61 10.02
CA ARG A 273 -15.52 -28.02 11.34
C ARG A 273 -14.28 -27.26 11.77
N LEU A 274 -14.46 -26.04 12.28
CA LEU A 274 -13.37 -25.28 12.89
C LEU A 274 -12.90 -25.91 14.22
N PRO A 275 -11.63 -25.75 14.60
CA PRO A 275 -11.13 -26.12 15.93
C PRO A 275 -11.92 -25.46 17.06
N ARG A 276 -11.72 -25.91 18.30
CA ARG A 276 -12.41 -25.30 19.45
C ARG A 276 -11.91 -23.87 19.63
N VAL A 277 -12.77 -23.02 20.19
CA VAL A 277 -12.44 -21.60 20.45
C VAL A 277 -11.14 -21.47 21.26
N LEU A 278 -10.92 -22.34 22.25
CA LEU A 278 -9.69 -22.33 23.05
C LEU A 278 -8.45 -22.69 22.21
N ASP A 279 -8.54 -23.71 21.34
CA ASP A 279 -7.44 -24.09 20.45
C ASP A 279 -7.09 -22.94 19.49
N LEU A 280 -8.11 -22.27 18.93
CA LEU A 280 -7.92 -21.10 18.07
C LEU A 280 -7.33 -19.90 18.82
N CYS A 281 -7.68 -19.70 20.10
CA CYS A 281 -7.07 -18.67 20.95
C CYS A 281 -5.57 -18.92 21.14
N GLU A 282 -5.16 -20.17 21.31
CA GLU A 282 -3.74 -20.55 21.40
C GLU A 282 -3.02 -20.37 20.06
N ILE A 283 -3.63 -20.82 18.95
CA ILE A 283 -3.05 -20.69 17.60
C ILE A 283 -2.82 -19.22 17.22
N TYR A 284 -3.85 -18.37 17.40
CA TYR A 284 -3.76 -16.96 17.03
C TYR A 284 -3.19 -16.05 18.13
N GLN A 285 -2.92 -16.59 19.33
CA GLN A 285 -2.38 -15.86 20.49
C GLN A 285 -3.26 -14.67 20.90
N VAL A 286 -4.57 -14.92 21.09
CA VAL A 286 -5.56 -13.88 21.41
C VAL A 286 -6.54 -14.32 22.49
N SER A 287 -7.13 -13.34 23.19
CA SER A 287 -8.16 -13.62 24.19
C SER A 287 -9.45 -14.18 23.56
N GLU A 288 -10.18 -15.00 24.32
CA GLU A 288 -11.46 -15.56 23.89
C GLU A 288 -12.49 -14.50 23.45
N PRO A 289 -12.71 -13.39 24.18
CA PRO A 289 -13.60 -12.32 23.73
C PRO A 289 -13.20 -11.74 22.37
N THR A 290 -11.90 -11.56 22.13
CA THR A 290 -11.38 -11.04 20.86
C THR A 290 -11.65 -12.02 19.71
N LEU A 291 -11.35 -13.30 19.92
CA LEU A 291 -11.58 -14.34 18.91
C LEU A 291 -13.06 -14.48 18.59
N ARG A 292 -13.94 -14.54 19.61
CA ARG A 292 -15.39 -14.64 19.40
C ARG A 292 -15.92 -13.47 18.57
N ARG A 293 -15.39 -12.27 18.78
CA ARG A 293 -15.76 -11.10 17.98
C ARG A 293 -15.27 -11.19 16.53
N ALA A 294 -14.06 -11.69 16.31
CA ALA A 294 -13.56 -11.94 14.95
C ALA A 294 -14.40 -13.02 14.22
N MET A 295 -14.75 -14.10 14.91
CA MET A 295 -15.64 -15.14 14.37
C MET A 295 -17.04 -14.59 14.08
N SER A 296 -17.58 -13.70 14.92
CA SER A 296 -18.87 -13.06 14.66
C SER A 296 -18.87 -12.23 13.37
N ILE A 297 -17.75 -11.56 13.05
CA ILE A 297 -17.60 -10.83 11.78
C ILE A 297 -17.60 -11.82 10.62
N LEU A 298 -16.84 -12.91 10.70
CA LEU A 298 -16.77 -13.92 9.65
C LEU A 298 -18.10 -14.68 9.45
N GLN A 299 -18.86 -14.84 10.52
CA GLN A 299 -20.22 -15.37 10.44
C GLN A 299 -21.13 -14.40 9.68
N ALA A 300 -21.03 -13.09 9.97
CA ALA A 300 -21.78 -12.06 9.25
C ALA A 300 -21.39 -12.01 7.76
N THR A 301 -20.11 -12.26 7.43
CA THR A 301 -19.67 -12.38 6.03
C THR A 301 -20.05 -13.70 5.35
N GLY A 302 -20.74 -14.61 6.04
CA GLY A 302 -21.22 -15.86 5.45
C GLY A 302 -20.16 -16.91 5.13
N VAL A 303 -18.97 -16.83 5.73
CA VAL A 303 -17.91 -17.83 5.52
C VAL A 303 -17.88 -18.91 6.61
N ILE A 304 -18.55 -18.68 7.73
CA ILE A 304 -18.71 -19.67 8.80
C ILE A 304 -20.13 -19.65 9.36
N GLN A 305 -20.60 -20.78 9.89
CA GLN A 305 -21.89 -20.89 10.55
C GLN A 305 -21.86 -21.81 11.78
N PRO A 306 -22.75 -21.62 12.77
CA PRO A 306 -22.88 -22.51 13.91
C PRO A 306 -23.45 -23.89 13.51
N ILE A 307 -22.92 -24.95 14.10
CA ILE A 307 -23.44 -26.32 13.98
C ILE A 307 -24.14 -26.69 15.29
N GLY A 308 -25.42 -26.34 15.48
CA GLY A 308 -26.28 -26.87 16.58
C GLY A 308 -25.58 -27.20 17.92
N GLY A 309 -24.88 -26.24 18.52
CA GLY A 309 -24.18 -26.42 19.82
C GLY A 309 -22.81 -27.13 19.76
N LYS A 310 -22.37 -27.59 18.59
CA LYS A 310 -21.09 -28.30 18.35
C LYS A 310 -19.99 -27.38 17.79
N GLY A 311 -20.11 -26.06 17.92
CA GLY A 311 -19.11 -25.11 17.40
C GLY A 311 -19.44 -24.61 16.00
N MET A 312 -18.43 -24.28 15.21
CA MET A 312 -18.57 -23.60 13.91
C MET A 312 -18.11 -24.48 12.75
N LYS A 313 -18.71 -24.28 11.58
CA LYS A 313 -18.39 -24.93 10.30
C LYS A 313 -18.03 -23.86 9.28
N VAL A 314 -17.07 -24.14 8.42
CA VAL A 314 -16.76 -23.31 7.25
C VAL A 314 -17.82 -23.55 6.18
N ILE A 315 -18.36 -22.47 5.63
CA ILE A 315 -19.32 -22.50 4.52
C ILE A 315 -18.90 -21.56 3.43
N GLN A 316 -19.45 -21.77 2.25
CA GLN A 316 -19.31 -20.85 1.12
C GLN A 316 -20.39 -19.77 1.22
N CYS A 317 -20.02 -18.51 1.04
CA CYS A 317 -20.98 -17.41 1.07
C CYS A 317 -21.94 -17.52 -0.13
N GLU A 318 -23.20 -17.14 0.10
CA GLU A 318 -24.20 -17.06 -0.96
C GLU A 318 -24.12 -15.70 -1.68
N GLU A 319 -24.28 -15.73 -3.00
CA GLU A 319 -24.14 -14.56 -3.90
C GLU A 319 -25.03 -13.37 -3.51
N ASN A 320 -26.19 -13.63 -2.91
CA ASN A 320 -27.20 -12.60 -2.60
C ASN A 320 -27.04 -11.93 -1.23
N ARG A 321 -25.96 -12.21 -0.49
CA ARG A 321 -25.79 -11.71 0.90
C ARG A 321 -25.04 -10.40 1.01
N ILE A 322 -24.66 -9.79 -0.11
CA ILE A 322 -23.78 -8.62 -0.11
C ILE A 322 -24.24 -7.45 0.76
N HIS A 323 -25.55 -7.14 0.76
CA HIS A 323 -26.08 -6.05 1.58
C HIS A 323 -25.89 -6.31 3.08
N GLU A 324 -26.13 -7.55 3.53
CA GLU A 324 -25.93 -7.94 4.93
C GLU A 324 -24.46 -7.85 5.33
N MET A 325 -23.56 -8.30 4.45
CA MET A 325 -22.11 -8.28 4.71
C MET A 325 -21.58 -6.86 4.87
N LEU A 326 -22.14 -5.91 4.10
CA LEU A 326 -21.72 -4.52 4.07
C LEU A 326 -22.36 -3.66 5.17
N GLU A 327 -23.24 -4.21 6.02
CA GLU A 327 -23.73 -3.51 7.21
C GLU A 327 -22.60 -3.22 8.21
N ASP A 328 -21.59 -4.11 8.29
CA ASP A 328 -20.39 -3.86 9.07
C ASP A 328 -19.43 -2.94 8.30
N ASN A 329 -19.26 -1.71 8.81
CA ASN A 329 -18.40 -0.70 8.18
C ASN A 329 -16.94 -1.16 8.02
N GLY A 330 -16.41 -2.00 8.91
CA GLY A 330 -15.03 -2.48 8.76
C GLY A 330 -14.92 -3.56 7.70
N VAL A 331 -15.92 -4.43 7.53
CA VAL A 331 -15.97 -5.33 6.35
C VAL A 331 -16.04 -4.52 5.06
N ARG A 332 -16.88 -3.48 5.02
CA ARG A 332 -16.98 -2.55 3.88
C ARG A 332 -15.64 -1.88 3.56
N GLU A 333 -14.96 -1.33 4.56
CA GLU A 333 -13.63 -0.72 4.38
C GLU A 333 -12.63 -1.74 3.81
N ARG A 334 -12.61 -2.96 4.38
CA ARG A 334 -11.65 -4.00 4.00
C ARG A 334 -11.86 -4.55 2.59
N VAL A 335 -13.10 -4.73 2.15
CA VAL A 335 -13.35 -5.18 0.76
C VAL A 335 -13.04 -4.07 -0.25
N ILE A 336 -13.28 -2.80 0.08
CA ILE A 336 -12.86 -1.66 -0.76
C ILE A 336 -11.33 -1.61 -0.87
N GLU A 337 -10.61 -1.79 0.25
CA GLU A 337 -9.15 -1.89 0.26
C GLU A 337 -8.67 -3.10 -0.57
N GLY A 338 -9.28 -4.28 -0.42
CA GLY A 338 -8.96 -5.47 -1.21
C GLY A 338 -9.14 -5.25 -2.72
N MET A 339 -10.24 -4.62 -3.13
CA MET A 339 -10.52 -4.21 -4.52
C MET A 339 -9.44 -3.23 -5.03
N GLN A 340 -9.06 -2.25 -4.22
CA GLN A 340 -7.99 -1.29 -4.55
C GLN A 340 -6.62 -1.97 -4.65
N CYS A 341 -6.32 -2.96 -3.80
CA CYS A 341 -5.09 -3.75 -3.88
C CYS A 341 -5.05 -4.64 -5.13
N LEU A 342 -6.18 -5.21 -5.56
CA LEU A 342 -6.26 -5.96 -6.82
C LEU A 342 -5.93 -5.10 -8.03
N GLN A 343 -6.42 -3.86 -8.08
CA GLN A 343 -6.06 -2.94 -9.15
C GLN A 343 -4.55 -2.58 -9.12
N ILE A 344 -3.95 -2.43 -7.93
CA ILE A 344 -2.50 -2.21 -7.79
C ILE A 344 -1.72 -3.43 -8.30
N LEU A 345 -2.14 -4.66 -7.99
CA LEU A 345 -1.52 -5.86 -8.56
C LEU A 345 -1.64 -5.85 -10.09
N GLN A 346 -2.80 -5.52 -10.64
CA GLN A 346 -3.00 -5.43 -12.09
C GLN A 346 -2.06 -4.40 -12.74
N LEU A 347 -1.94 -3.21 -12.15
CA LEU A 347 -1.07 -2.12 -12.60
C LEU A 347 0.40 -2.50 -12.60
N THR A 348 0.83 -3.26 -11.60
CA THR A 348 2.25 -3.55 -11.34
C THR A 348 2.69 -4.94 -11.81
N CYS A 349 1.75 -5.78 -12.27
CA CYS A 349 1.97 -7.16 -12.68
C CYS A 349 3.06 -7.28 -13.75
N GLN A 350 3.10 -6.36 -14.72
CA GLN A 350 4.14 -6.38 -15.75
C GLN A 350 5.53 -6.20 -15.13
N ALA A 351 5.72 -5.12 -14.38
CA ALA A 351 7.02 -4.73 -13.84
C ALA A 351 7.60 -5.81 -12.92
N PHE A 352 6.81 -6.26 -11.93
CA PHE A 352 7.30 -7.21 -10.93
C PHE A 352 7.43 -8.63 -11.48
N THR A 353 6.49 -9.09 -12.33
CA THR A 353 6.65 -10.42 -12.92
C THR A 353 7.82 -10.46 -13.89
N THR A 354 8.01 -9.45 -14.74
CA THR A 354 9.15 -9.42 -15.68
C THR A 354 10.49 -9.51 -14.94
N MET A 355 10.62 -8.82 -13.81
CA MET A 355 11.82 -8.88 -12.97
C MET A 355 12.03 -10.27 -12.35
N SER A 356 10.95 -10.96 -11.96
CA SER A 356 11.03 -12.13 -11.08
C SER A 356 10.79 -13.47 -11.77
N PHE A 357 10.25 -13.46 -13.00
CA PHE A 357 9.69 -14.65 -13.65
C PHE A 357 10.69 -15.79 -13.80
N THR A 358 11.92 -15.52 -14.24
CA THR A 358 12.95 -16.55 -14.38
C THR A 358 13.20 -17.28 -13.05
N SER A 359 13.28 -16.54 -11.95
CA SER A 359 13.49 -17.11 -10.62
C SER A 359 12.23 -17.80 -10.08
N MET A 360 11.04 -17.30 -10.41
CA MET A 360 9.77 -17.98 -10.10
C MET A 360 9.71 -19.36 -10.75
N VAL A 361 10.06 -19.48 -12.04
CA VAL A 361 10.10 -20.76 -12.75
C VAL A 361 11.10 -21.72 -12.09
N GLN A 362 12.31 -21.26 -11.80
CA GLN A 362 13.33 -22.08 -11.12
C GLN A 362 12.87 -22.58 -9.75
N ARG A 363 12.26 -21.69 -8.95
CA ARG A 363 11.70 -22.02 -7.63
C ARG A 363 10.58 -23.05 -7.75
N HIS A 364 9.71 -22.89 -8.74
CA HIS A 364 8.61 -23.81 -9.02
C HIS A 364 9.12 -25.20 -9.42
N GLU A 365 10.11 -25.28 -10.32
CA GLU A 365 10.75 -26.54 -10.72
C GLU A 365 11.40 -27.26 -9.52
N GLN A 366 12.08 -26.52 -8.64
CA GLN A 366 12.66 -27.07 -7.40
C GLN A 366 11.60 -27.62 -6.44
N LEU A 367 10.47 -26.91 -6.27
CA LEU A 367 9.37 -27.37 -5.44
C LEU A 367 8.72 -28.63 -5.99
N GLN A 368 8.50 -28.70 -7.31
CA GLN A 368 7.95 -29.89 -7.95
C GLN A 368 8.86 -31.11 -7.82
N GLN A 369 10.19 -30.93 -7.85
CA GLN A 369 11.13 -32.02 -7.63
C GLN A 369 11.16 -32.50 -6.17
N ALA A 370 10.96 -31.59 -5.21
CA ALA A 370 10.95 -31.91 -3.79
C ALA A 370 9.63 -32.55 -3.33
N LEU A 371 8.52 -32.28 -4.02
CA LEU A 371 7.19 -32.79 -3.72
C LEU A 371 6.87 -34.00 -4.59
N SER A 372 7.14 -35.21 -4.10
CA SER A 372 6.66 -36.45 -4.71
C SER A 372 5.13 -36.53 -4.58
N ASN A 373 4.42 -36.30 -5.68
CA ASN A 373 2.97 -36.54 -5.85
C ASN A 373 2.06 -35.99 -4.75
N THR A 374 2.24 -34.74 -4.33
CA THR A 374 1.20 -34.08 -3.52
C THR A 374 0.05 -33.69 -4.45
N GLU A 375 -1.11 -34.31 -4.25
CA GLU A 375 -2.35 -33.86 -4.90
C GLU A 375 -2.54 -32.38 -4.60
N ILE A 376 -2.72 -31.57 -5.65
CA ILE A 376 -3.06 -30.16 -5.50
C ILE A 376 -4.44 -30.14 -4.82
N THR A 377 -4.45 -29.84 -3.51
CA THR A 377 -5.67 -29.46 -2.79
C THR A 377 -6.41 -28.41 -3.59
N SER A 378 -7.74 -28.49 -3.67
CA SER A 378 -8.60 -27.54 -4.40
C SER A 378 -8.11 -26.09 -4.24
N ILE A 379 -7.56 -25.52 -5.31
CA ILE A 379 -7.13 -24.13 -5.36
C ILE A 379 -8.31 -23.27 -5.77
N ASN A 380 -8.49 -22.13 -5.09
CA ASN A 380 -9.53 -21.14 -5.41
C ASN A 380 -8.90 -19.86 -5.99
N TRP A 381 -9.74 -18.98 -6.54
CA TRP A 381 -9.31 -17.73 -7.16
C TRP A 381 -8.43 -16.86 -6.26
N VAL A 382 -8.82 -16.65 -4.99
CA VAL A 382 -8.06 -15.81 -4.06
C VAL A 382 -6.73 -16.46 -3.68
N ARG A 383 -6.72 -17.79 -3.49
CA ARG A 383 -5.50 -18.54 -3.22
C ARG A 383 -4.49 -18.40 -4.36
N LEU A 384 -4.94 -18.48 -5.63
CA LEU A 384 -4.06 -18.31 -6.79
C LEU A 384 -3.41 -16.91 -6.81
N ILE A 385 -4.16 -15.86 -6.46
CA ILE A 385 -3.62 -14.49 -6.31
C ILE A 385 -2.61 -14.41 -5.16
N CYS A 386 -2.92 -15.04 -4.03
CA CYS A 386 -2.02 -15.07 -2.88
C CYS A 386 -0.73 -15.84 -3.17
N GLU A 387 -0.81 -16.96 -3.88
CA GLU A 387 0.35 -17.76 -4.32
C GLU A 387 1.21 -16.99 -5.34
N TYR A 388 0.62 -16.16 -6.21
CA TYR A 388 1.38 -15.21 -7.03
C TYR A 388 2.17 -14.22 -6.16
N CYS A 389 1.53 -13.61 -5.16
CA CYS A 389 2.20 -12.69 -4.25
C CYS A 389 3.34 -13.39 -3.49
N ASP A 390 3.09 -14.60 -2.98
CA ASP A 390 4.09 -15.42 -2.29
C ASP A 390 5.27 -15.77 -3.22
N SER A 391 4.99 -16.12 -4.47
CA SER A 391 6.02 -16.42 -5.47
C SER A 391 6.93 -15.23 -5.76
N ILE A 392 6.37 -14.01 -5.85
CA ILE A 392 7.16 -12.79 -5.98
C ILE A 392 7.99 -12.55 -4.71
N MET A 393 7.42 -12.67 -3.52
CA MET A 393 8.15 -12.45 -2.26
C MET A 393 9.28 -13.47 -2.03
N ASP A 394 9.08 -14.73 -2.41
CA ASP A 394 10.03 -15.84 -2.20
C ASP A 394 11.31 -15.69 -3.02
N VAL A 395 11.21 -15.15 -4.24
CA VAL A 395 12.35 -15.12 -5.18
C VAL A 395 13.12 -13.80 -5.16
N ASN A 396 12.58 -12.76 -4.56
CA ASN A 396 13.22 -11.46 -4.44
C ASN A 396 13.80 -11.23 -3.05
N LYS A 397 14.94 -10.54 -2.98
CA LYS A 397 15.65 -10.30 -1.72
C LYS A 397 15.22 -9.02 -1.02
N GLN A 398 14.56 -8.11 -1.74
CA GLN A 398 14.26 -6.78 -1.27
C GLN A 398 13.17 -6.81 -0.20
N GLU A 399 13.50 -6.34 1.00
CA GLU A 399 12.57 -6.32 2.13
C GLU A 399 11.45 -5.30 1.92
N SER A 400 11.72 -4.21 1.20
CA SER A 400 10.71 -3.23 0.80
C SER A 400 9.66 -3.82 -0.13
N LEU A 401 10.05 -4.67 -1.09
CA LEU A 401 9.12 -5.39 -1.96
C LEU A 401 8.23 -6.32 -1.14
N LYS A 402 8.84 -7.13 -0.25
CA LYS A 402 8.09 -8.05 0.62
C LYS A 402 7.09 -7.30 1.47
N SER A 403 7.46 -6.14 2.02
CA SER A 403 6.51 -5.32 2.78
C SER A 403 5.33 -4.85 1.93
N ILE A 404 5.53 -4.45 0.66
CA ILE A 404 4.43 -4.03 -0.22
C ILE A 404 3.50 -5.20 -0.51
N PHE A 405 4.06 -6.35 -0.90
CA PHE A 405 3.28 -7.54 -1.26
C PHE A 405 2.59 -8.19 -0.06
N GLU A 406 3.16 -8.10 1.15
CA GLU A 406 2.51 -8.59 2.37
C GLU A 406 1.20 -7.82 2.64
N GLU A 407 1.23 -6.48 2.49
CA GLU A 407 0.02 -5.65 2.62
C GLU A 407 -0.99 -5.93 1.52
N LEU A 408 -0.55 -5.99 0.24
CA LEU A 408 -1.45 -6.37 -0.87
C LEU A 408 -2.16 -7.69 -0.58
N LYS A 409 -1.40 -8.71 -0.19
CA LYS A 409 -1.95 -10.03 0.11
C LYS A 409 -2.93 -9.98 1.28
N GLN A 410 -2.59 -9.29 2.37
CA GLN A 410 -3.41 -9.21 3.58
C GLN A 410 -4.81 -8.63 3.31
N HIS A 411 -4.89 -7.56 2.50
CA HIS A 411 -6.17 -6.94 2.16
C HIS A 411 -6.97 -7.72 1.12
N ILE A 412 -6.31 -8.41 0.19
CA ILE A 412 -6.97 -9.25 -0.82
C ILE A 412 -7.74 -10.42 -0.20
N LEU A 413 -7.36 -10.91 0.98
CA LEU A 413 -8.13 -11.98 1.67
C LEU A 413 -9.60 -11.60 1.90
N TRP A 414 -9.91 -10.32 2.08
CA TRP A 414 -11.28 -9.82 2.29
C TRP A 414 -12.13 -9.80 1.03
N VAL A 415 -11.55 -10.06 -0.14
CA VAL A 415 -12.29 -10.30 -1.38
C VAL A 415 -12.94 -11.68 -1.38
N TYR A 416 -12.36 -12.66 -0.68
CA TYR A 416 -12.84 -14.05 -0.71
C TYR A 416 -14.33 -14.22 -0.42
N PRO A 417 -14.92 -13.63 0.64
CA PRO A 417 -16.35 -13.77 0.91
C PRO A 417 -17.25 -13.29 -0.23
N PHE A 418 -16.78 -12.38 -1.07
CA PHE A 418 -17.53 -11.77 -2.17
C PHE A 418 -17.38 -12.54 -3.48
N ILE A 419 -16.32 -13.34 -3.64
CA ILE A 419 -16.07 -14.08 -4.89
C ILE A 419 -16.09 -15.58 -4.73
N CYS A 420 -16.21 -16.10 -3.50
CA CYS A 420 -16.12 -17.54 -3.28
C CYS A 420 -17.22 -18.31 -4.03
N HIS A 421 -18.36 -17.70 -4.40
CA HIS A 421 -19.36 -18.32 -5.29
C HIS A 421 -18.82 -18.62 -6.70
N LEU A 422 -17.76 -17.94 -7.14
CA LEU A 422 -17.03 -18.27 -8.36
C LEU A 422 -16.28 -19.61 -8.28
N ASP A 423 -16.20 -20.24 -7.10
CA ASP A 423 -15.67 -21.59 -6.96
C ASP A 423 -16.73 -22.68 -7.30
N LYS A 424 -17.97 -22.30 -7.65
CA LYS A 424 -19.02 -23.22 -8.12
C LYS A 424 -18.80 -23.66 -9.57
N GLU A 425 -19.41 -24.79 -9.97
CA GLU A 425 -19.23 -25.46 -11.27
C GLU A 425 -19.28 -24.52 -12.50
N ARG A 426 -20.12 -23.47 -12.46
CA ARG A 426 -20.28 -22.52 -13.57
C ARG A 426 -18.97 -21.82 -13.99
N TYR A 427 -18.08 -21.54 -13.05
CA TYR A 427 -16.83 -20.80 -13.28
C TYR A 427 -15.59 -21.69 -13.20
N GLN A 428 -15.78 -22.96 -12.83
CA GLN A 428 -14.69 -23.92 -12.69
C GLN A 428 -13.95 -24.16 -14.01
N SER A 429 -14.65 -24.12 -15.14
CA SER A 429 -14.01 -24.24 -16.46
C SER A 429 -13.06 -23.08 -16.77
N ILE A 430 -13.46 -21.85 -16.44
CA ILE A 430 -12.63 -20.64 -16.61
C ILE A 430 -11.43 -20.73 -15.67
N PHE A 431 -11.66 -21.10 -14.42
CA PHE A 431 -10.58 -21.29 -13.45
C PHE A 431 -9.55 -22.32 -13.93
N CYS A 432 -10.00 -23.51 -14.34
CA CYS A 432 -9.11 -24.56 -14.85
C CYS A 432 -8.34 -24.09 -16.09
N HIS A 433 -9.00 -23.40 -17.02
CA HIS A 433 -8.34 -22.85 -18.20
C HIS A 433 -7.23 -21.87 -17.82
N THR A 434 -7.53 -20.88 -16.99
CA THR A 434 -6.55 -19.89 -16.53
C THR A 434 -5.39 -20.56 -15.79
N PHE A 435 -5.69 -21.52 -14.92
CA PHE A 435 -4.65 -22.27 -14.21
C PHE A 435 -3.75 -23.06 -15.17
N ASP A 436 -4.32 -23.71 -16.18
CA ASP A 436 -3.57 -24.46 -17.19
C ASP A 436 -2.70 -23.54 -18.07
N VAL A 437 -3.19 -22.35 -18.45
CA VAL A 437 -2.41 -21.36 -19.20
C VAL A 437 -1.23 -20.86 -18.37
N LEU A 438 -1.43 -20.55 -17.08
CA LEU A 438 -0.34 -20.13 -16.18
C LEU A 438 0.72 -21.23 -16.03
N ARG A 439 0.31 -22.49 -15.88
CA ARG A 439 1.22 -23.64 -15.82
C ARG A 439 1.96 -23.84 -17.13
N TYR A 440 1.27 -23.70 -18.26
CA TYR A 440 1.87 -23.79 -19.58
C TYR A 440 2.93 -22.70 -19.76
N ALA A 441 2.61 -21.45 -19.42
CA ALA A 441 3.52 -20.31 -19.48
C ALA A 441 4.78 -20.52 -18.61
N MET A 442 4.63 -21.05 -17.40
CA MET A 442 5.78 -21.43 -16.57
C MET A 442 6.63 -22.54 -17.20
N LYS A 443 5.99 -23.58 -17.77
CA LYS A 443 6.68 -24.71 -18.42
C LYS A 443 7.44 -24.30 -19.68
N THR A 444 6.86 -23.42 -20.50
CA THR A 444 7.48 -22.91 -21.73
C THR A 444 8.38 -21.69 -21.48
N ARG A 445 8.44 -21.20 -20.24
CA ARG A 445 9.18 -19.99 -19.84
C ARG A 445 8.71 -18.74 -20.61
N ASP A 446 7.42 -18.68 -20.93
CA ASP A 446 6.79 -17.53 -21.55
C ASP A 446 6.29 -16.54 -20.49
N GLY A 447 7.14 -15.59 -20.14
CA GLY A 447 6.83 -14.57 -19.15
C GLY A 447 5.73 -13.60 -19.60
N GLN A 448 5.56 -13.35 -20.90
CA GLN A 448 4.54 -12.44 -21.39
C GLN A 448 3.16 -13.09 -21.33
N LEU A 449 3.05 -14.36 -21.72
CA LEU A 449 1.82 -15.14 -21.54
C LEU A 449 1.42 -15.25 -20.06
N TYR A 450 2.40 -15.45 -19.17
CA TYR A 450 2.12 -15.48 -17.74
C TYR A 450 1.57 -14.13 -17.23
N VAL A 451 2.17 -13.02 -17.67
CA VAL A 451 1.72 -11.67 -17.29
C VAL A 451 0.32 -11.37 -17.83
N SER A 452 0.04 -11.70 -19.10
CA SER A 452 -1.27 -11.44 -19.70
C SER A 452 -2.36 -12.22 -18.97
N GLU A 453 -2.13 -13.50 -18.68
CA GLU A 453 -3.08 -14.35 -17.98
C GLU A 453 -3.28 -13.91 -16.51
N MET A 454 -2.21 -13.53 -15.80
CA MET A 454 -2.34 -12.98 -14.44
C MET A 454 -3.11 -11.65 -14.43
N LYS A 455 -2.84 -10.74 -15.37
CA LYS A 455 -3.60 -9.48 -15.51
C LYS A 455 -5.08 -9.74 -15.80
N TYR A 456 -5.38 -10.75 -16.62
CA TYR A 456 -6.75 -11.17 -16.89
C TYR A 456 -7.44 -11.69 -15.63
N LEU A 457 -6.77 -12.58 -14.88
CA LEU A 457 -7.27 -13.09 -13.61
C LEU A 457 -7.56 -11.96 -12.62
N PHE A 458 -6.64 -11.01 -12.45
CA PHE A 458 -6.86 -9.86 -11.56
C PHE A 458 -8.07 -9.03 -12.00
N TYR A 459 -8.25 -8.81 -13.31
CA TYR A 459 -9.41 -8.10 -13.81
C TYR A 459 -10.72 -8.86 -13.54
N LEU A 460 -10.77 -10.16 -13.79
CA LEU A 460 -11.99 -10.95 -13.58
C LEU A 460 -12.46 -10.87 -12.12
N VAL A 461 -11.53 -11.08 -11.20
CA VAL A 461 -11.83 -11.00 -9.76
C VAL A 461 -12.19 -9.57 -9.37
N LEU A 462 -11.47 -8.57 -9.88
CA LEU A 462 -11.76 -7.16 -9.61
C LEU A 462 -13.14 -6.74 -10.12
N GLU A 463 -13.51 -7.15 -11.33
CA GLU A 463 -14.79 -6.80 -11.94
C GLU A 463 -15.97 -7.46 -11.23
N GLU A 464 -15.82 -8.70 -10.76
CA GLU A 464 -16.82 -9.37 -9.95
C GLU A 464 -17.07 -8.61 -8.64
N VAL A 465 -16.02 -8.33 -7.88
CA VAL A 465 -16.11 -7.57 -6.61
C VAL A 465 -16.70 -6.19 -6.86
N ARG A 466 -16.20 -5.48 -7.86
CA ARG A 466 -16.65 -4.13 -8.20
C ARG A 466 -18.12 -4.12 -8.55
N SER A 467 -18.58 -5.01 -9.45
CA SER A 467 -19.98 -5.10 -9.86
C SER A 467 -20.92 -5.33 -8.68
N GLN A 468 -20.51 -6.22 -7.79
CA GLN A 468 -21.20 -6.52 -6.54
C GLN A 468 -21.27 -5.30 -5.60
N LEU A 469 -20.16 -4.60 -5.39
CA LEU A 469 -20.14 -3.38 -4.58
C LEU A 469 -20.94 -2.23 -5.20
N GLU A 470 -20.93 -2.10 -6.53
CA GLU A 470 -21.74 -1.12 -7.26
C GLU A 470 -23.24 -1.40 -7.12
N TYR A 471 -23.64 -2.67 -7.23
CA TYR A 471 -25.01 -3.14 -6.97
C TYR A 471 -25.46 -2.79 -5.55
N ALA A 472 -24.55 -2.94 -4.57
CA ALA A 472 -24.80 -2.56 -3.18
C ALA A 472 -24.75 -1.04 -2.91
N GLY A 473 -24.49 -0.20 -3.92
CA GLY A 473 -24.48 1.26 -3.80
C GLY A 473 -23.19 1.86 -3.23
N VAL A 474 -22.08 1.10 -3.20
CA VAL A 474 -20.77 1.60 -2.75
C VAL A 474 -20.18 2.52 -3.82
N LYS A 475 -19.96 3.78 -3.47
CA LYS A 475 -19.50 4.82 -4.42
C LYS A 475 -18.07 4.58 -4.87
N GLU A 476 -17.20 4.15 -3.96
CA GLU A 476 -15.77 3.91 -4.20
C GLU A 476 -15.53 2.85 -5.29
N ALA A 477 -16.47 1.92 -5.49
CA ALA A 477 -16.42 0.94 -6.57
C ALA A 477 -16.68 1.56 -7.95
N LYS A 478 -17.56 2.56 -8.02
CA LYS A 478 -17.87 3.31 -9.25
C LYS A 478 -16.73 4.24 -9.66
N ASP A 479 -16.08 4.83 -8.67
CA ASP A 479 -14.98 5.76 -8.89
C ASP A 479 -13.70 5.04 -9.34
N LEU A 480 -13.55 3.73 -9.02
CA LEU A 480 -12.39 2.93 -9.41
C LEU A 480 -12.34 2.70 -10.93
N LYS A 481 -11.22 3.05 -11.55
CA LYS A 481 -11.03 2.89 -12.99
C LYS A 481 -10.72 1.44 -13.35
N MET A 482 -11.60 0.79 -14.12
CA MET A 482 -11.23 -0.49 -14.74
C MET A 482 -10.22 -0.29 -15.86
N ILE A 483 -9.14 -1.07 -15.80
CA ILE A 483 -8.07 -1.09 -16.80
C ILE A 483 -8.37 -2.27 -17.72
N SER A 484 -8.98 -1.98 -18.87
CA SER A 484 -9.25 -2.98 -19.89
C SER A 484 -7.94 -3.41 -20.55
N PHE A 485 -7.74 -4.71 -20.68
CA PHE A 485 -6.72 -5.29 -21.55
C PHE A 485 -7.39 -5.55 -22.91
N ARG A 486 -6.70 -5.22 -24.00
CA ARG A 486 -6.97 -5.92 -25.26
C ARG A 486 -6.23 -7.25 -25.13
N MET A 487 -6.96 -8.36 -25.08
CA MET A 487 -6.34 -9.62 -25.45
C MET A 487 -6.06 -9.49 -26.95
N ASP A 488 -4.81 -9.25 -27.32
CA ASP A 488 -4.38 -9.55 -28.68
C ASP A 488 -4.38 -11.09 -28.77
N ILE A 489 -5.56 -11.67 -29.01
CA ILE A 489 -5.77 -13.11 -29.28
C ILE A 489 -5.35 -13.38 -30.72
#